data_AF-A0A706UN00-F1
#
_entry.id   AF-A0A706UN00-F1
#
_cell.length_a   1.000
_cell.length_b   1.000
_cell.length_c   1.000
_cell.angle_alpha   90.00
_cell.angle_beta   90.00
_cell.angle_gamma   90.00
#
_symmetry.space_group_name_H-M   'P 1'
#
loop_
_entity.id
_entity.type
_entity.pdbx_description
1 polymer ?
#
loop_
_entity_poly.entity_id
_entity_poly.type
_entity_poly.pdbx_seq_one_letter_code
_entity_poly.pdbx_strand_id
1 'polypeptide(L)'
;MSSVPAPREYFLDSIRAWLMLLGIPFHISLIYSTHSWHVNSAAPSWWLTLFNDFIHAFRMQVFFVISGYFSYMLFLRYPLKHWWKVRVERVGIPMLTAIPLLTLPQFILLQYVKEKTENWPTLSAYEKYNT
;
A
#
# COMPACT_ATOMS: atom_id res chain seq x y z
N MET A 1 4.81 -22.55 35.23
CA MET A 1 4.36 -21.92 33.98
C MET A 1 5.49 -22.07 32.98
N SER A 2 5.32 -22.94 31.98
CA SER A 2 6.39 -23.33 31.04
C SER A 2 6.86 -22.12 30.23
N SER A 3 8.13 -21.76 30.39
CA SER A 3 8.83 -20.63 29.78
C SER A 3 9.36 -20.94 28.37
N VAL A 4 8.63 -21.72 27.58
CA VAL A 4 9.04 -21.99 26.19
C VAL A 4 8.42 -20.89 25.32
N PRO A 5 9.23 -20.01 24.70
CA PRO A 5 8.70 -19.07 23.72
C PRO A 5 8.04 -19.88 22.61
N ALA A 6 6.75 -19.64 22.33
CA ALA A 6 6.11 -20.32 21.21
C ALA A 6 6.97 -20.09 19.94
N PRO A 7 7.28 -21.14 19.16
CA PRO A 7 8.10 -21.05 17.97
C PRO A 7 7.59 -19.95 17.03
N ARG A 8 8.50 -19.16 16.47
CA ARG A 8 8.12 -18.17 15.44
C ARG A 8 7.73 -18.94 14.17
N GLU A 9 6.57 -18.61 13.61
CA GLU A 9 6.09 -19.19 12.35
C GLU A 9 6.92 -18.66 11.16
N TYR A 10 8.08 -19.27 10.92
CA TYR A 10 8.99 -18.87 9.83
C TYR A 10 8.33 -18.97 8.45
N PHE A 11 7.41 -19.91 8.26
CA PHE A 11 6.69 -20.09 6.99
C PHE A 11 5.93 -18.84 6.56
N LEU A 12 5.25 -18.15 7.47
CA LEU A 12 4.46 -16.96 7.15
C LEU A 12 5.35 -15.74 6.88
N ASP A 13 6.49 -15.64 7.57
CA ASP A 13 7.51 -14.64 7.27
C ASP A 13 8.14 -14.89 5.88
N SER A 14 8.38 -16.15 5.50
CA SER A 14 8.87 -16.52 4.16
C SER A 14 7.86 -16.21 3.06
N ILE A 15 6.58 -16.51 3.26
CA ILE A 15 5.52 -16.16 2.29
C ILE A 15 5.46 -14.64 2.09
N ARG A 16 5.53 -13.87 3.18
CA ARG A 16 5.57 -12.41 3.10
C ARG A 16 6.77 -11.93 2.28
N ALA A 17 7.94 -12.51 2.47
CA ALA A 17 9.15 -12.15 1.72
C ALA A 17 8.98 -12.41 0.21
N TRP A 18 8.43 -13.56 -0.17
CA TRP A 18 8.12 -13.87 -1.57
C TRP A 18 7.10 -12.91 -2.18
N LEU A 19 6.04 -12.56 -1.43
CA LEU A 19 5.04 -11.60 -1.86
C LEU A 19 5.62 -10.18 -2.04
N MET A 20 6.56 -9.77 -1.18
CA MET A 20 7.28 -8.51 -1.34
C MET A 20 8.21 -8.54 -2.56
N LEU A 21 8.87 -9.67 -2.83
CA LEU A 21 9.71 -9.85 -4.00
C LEU A 21 8.91 -9.74 -5.31
N LEU A 22 7.69 -10.29 -5.34
CA LEU A 22 6.74 -10.12 -6.46
C LEU A 22 6.33 -8.66 -6.69
N GLY A 23 6.67 -7.74 -5.78
CA GLY A 23 6.54 -6.29 -5.99
C GLY A 23 7.43 -5.75 -7.10
N ILE A 24 8.64 -6.28 -7.28
CA ILE A 24 9.59 -5.82 -8.30
C ILE A 24 9.04 -6.03 -9.72
N PRO A 25 8.66 -7.25 -10.15
CA PRO A 25 8.08 -7.46 -11.48
C PRO A 25 6.75 -6.72 -11.65
N PHE A 26 5.97 -6.56 -10.58
CA PHE A 26 4.76 -5.74 -10.59
C PHE A 26 5.06 -4.27 -10.97
N HIS A 27 6.03 -3.62 -10.32
CA HIS A 27 6.37 -2.22 -10.64
C HIS A 27 6.95 -2.06 -12.05
N ILE A 28 7.73 -3.02 -12.53
CA ILE A 28 8.28 -2.99 -13.90
C ILE A 28 7.15 -3.14 -14.93
N SER A 29 6.21 -4.07 -14.71
CA SER A 29 5.06 -4.27 -15.61
C SER A 29 4.12 -3.06 -15.67
N LEU A 30 4.07 -2.25 -14.60
CA LEU A 30 3.21 -1.07 -14.50
C LEU A 30 3.59 0.04 -15.49
N ILE A 31 4.88 0.13 -15.86
CA ILE A 31 5.40 1.08 -16.87
C ILE A 31 4.85 0.78 -18.27
N TYR A 32 4.51 -0.49 -18.52
CA TYR A 32 4.01 -1.01 -19.80
C TYR A 32 2.51 -1.35 -19.77
N SER A 33 1.83 -1.01 -18.67
CA SER A 33 0.40 -1.25 -18.46
C SER A 33 -0.44 -0.08 -18.97
N THR A 34 -1.69 -0.35 -19.34
CA THR A 34 -2.68 0.66 -19.76
C THR A 34 -3.22 1.54 -18.63
N HIS A 35 -2.90 1.24 -17.36
CA HIS A 35 -3.32 2.05 -16.23
C HIS A 35 -2.64 3.42 -16.24
N SER A 36 -3.29 4.44 -15.66
CA SER A 36 -2.74 5.80 -15.59
C SER A 36 -1.59 5.87 -14.56
N TRP A 37 -0.41 5.39 -14.94
CA TRP A 37 0.80 5.56 -14.16
C TRP A 37 1.57 6.83 -14.60
N HIS A 38 2.43 7.33 -13.72
CA HIS A 38 3.18 8.58 -13.96
C HIS A 38 4.13 8.51 -15.17
N VAL A 39 4.51 7.29 -15.58
CA VAL A 39 5.31 7.01 -16.77
C VAL A 39 4.68 5.82 -17.48
N ASN A 40 4.04 6.08 -18.62
CA ASN A 40 3.45 5.06 -19.49
C ASN A 40 4.23 4.97 -20.79
N SER A 41 4.58 3.76 -21.21
CA SER A 41 5.20 3.52 -22.51
C SER A 41 4.18 3.68 -23.65
N ALA A 42 4.63 4.19 -24.80
CA ALA A 42 3.77 4.46 -25.97
C ALA A 42 3.12 3.22 -26.59
N ALA A 43 3.61 2.02 -26.24
CA ALA A 43 3.06 0.73 -26.67
C ALA A 43 2.60 -0.09 -25.45
N PRO A 44 1.36 0.11 -24.97
CA PRO A 44 0.83 -0.65 -23.86
C PRO A 44 0.53 -2.10 -24.30
N SER A 45 0.76 -3.06 -23.41
CA SER A 45 0.46 -4.48 -23.69
C SER A 45 -0.62 -5.01 -22.75
N TRP A 46 -1.71 -5.50 -23.33
CA TRP A 46 -2.87 -6.00 -22.57
C TRP A 46 -2.51 -7.17 -21.64
N TRP A 47 -1.57 -8.02 -22.06
CA TRP A 47 -1.11 -9.15 -21.27
C TRP A 47 -0.36 -8.73 -19.99
N LEU A 48 0.47 -7.67 -20.07
CA LEU A 48 1.16 -7.15 -18.89
C LEU A 48 0.18 -6.43 -17.95
N THR A 49 -0.86 -5.77 -18.47
CA THR A 49 -1.94 -5.21 -17.64
C THR A 49 -2.64 -6.31 -16.85
N LEU A 50 -3.08 -7.39 -17.51
CA LEU A 50 -3.79 -8.49 -16.84
C LEU A 50 -2.91 -9.18 -15.78
N PHE A 51 -1.62 -9.38 -16.09
CA PHE A 51 -0.65 -9.93 -15.14
C PHE A 51 -0.45 -9.02 -13.93
N ASN A 52 -0.37 -7.70 -14.16
CA ASN A 52 -0.23 -6.69 -13.12
C ASN A 52 -1.45 -6.71 -12.18
N ASP A 53 -2.67 -6.69 -12.74
CA ASP A 53 -3.93 -6.72 -11.98
C ASP A 53 -4.06 -8.01 -11.17
N PHE A 54 -3.70 -9.15 -11.76
CA PHE A 54 -3.71 -10.44 -11.06
C PHE A 54 -2.74 -10.46 -9.87
N ILE A 55 -1.48 -10.05 -10.07
CA ILE A 55 -0.50 -9.98 -8.98
C ILE A 55 -0.96 -9.00 -7.90
N HIS A 56 -1.50 -7.85 -8.29
CA HIS A 56 -2.01 -6.88 -7.34
C HIS A 56 -3.12 -7.45 -6.47
N ALA A 57 -4.17 -7.98 -7.12
CA ALA A 57 -5.32 -8.56 -6.44
C ALA A 57 -4.89 -9.71 -5.53
N PHE A 58 -4.07 -10.64 -6.02
CA PHE A 58 -3.58 -11.76 -5.24
C PHE A 58 -2.72 -11.31 -4.04
N ARG A 59 -1.69 -10.50 -4.30
CA ARG A 59 -0.72 -10.09 -3.27
C ARG A 59 -1.38 -9.31 -2.15
N MET A 60 -2.24 -8.33 -2.47
CA MET A 60 -2.91 -7.51 -1.46
C MET A 60 -3.86 -8.35 -0.61
N GLN A 61 -4.65 -9.26 -1.20
CA GLN A 61 -5.53 -10.13 -0.42
C GLN A 61 -4.76 -11.09 0.50
N VAL A 62 -3.66 -11.66 0.02
CA VAL A 62 -2.84 -12.55 0.85
C VAL A 62 -2.20 -11.78 2.02
N PHE A 63 -1.73 -10.55 1.81
CA PHE A 63 -1.26 -9.72 2.92
C PHE A 63 -2.34 -9.44 3.97
N PHE A 64 -3.59 -9.21 3.57
CA PHE A 64 -4.69 -9.04 4.51
C PHE A 64 -4.94 -10.28 5.35
N VAL A 65 -4.96 -11.47 4.72
CA VAL A 65 -5.13 -12.74 5.43
C VAL A 65 -4.00 -12.97 6.44
N ILE A 66 -2.74 -12.79 6.01
CA ILE A 66 -1.56 -12.92 6.88
C ILE A 66 -1.63 -11.92 8.05
N SER A 67 -2.07 -10.68 7.79
CA SER A 67 -2.22 -9.65 8.83
C SER A 67 -3.26 -10.03 9.89
N GLY A 68 -4.38 -10.64 9.47
CA GLY A 68 -5.42 -11.16 10.34
C GLY A 68 -4.92 -12.30 11.21
N TYR A 69 -4.19 -13.26 10.62
CA TYR A 69 -3.60 -14.38 11.34
C TYR A 69 -2.63 -13.91 12.44
N PHE A 70 -1.68 -13.03 12.11
CA PHE A 70 -0.74 -12.48 13.10
C PHE A 70 -1.45 -11.64 14.17
N SER A 71 -2.49 -10.91 13.78
CA SER A 71 -3.32 -10.13 14.71
C SER A 71 -3.98 -11.03 15.77
N TYR A 72 -4.54 -12.17 15.34
CA TYR A 72 -5.17 -13.14 16.24
C TYR A 72 -4.16 -13.83 17.16
N MET A 73 -3.00 -14.25 16.62
CA MET A 73 -1.91 -14.78 17.45
C MET A 73 -1.44 -13.78 18.52
N LEU A 74 -1.34 -12.51 18.17
CA LEU A 74 -0.94 -11.47 19.13
C LEU A 74 -2.03 -11.24 20.20
N PHE A 75 -3.30 -11.36 19.82
CA PHE A 75 -4.43 -11.26 20.74
C PHE A 75 -4.42 -12.36 21.81
N LEU A 76 -4.03 -13.59 21.45
CA LEU A 76 -3.90 -14.70 22.41
C LEU A 76 -2.71 -14.51 23.39
N ARG A 77 -1.70 -13.73 23.02
CA ARG A 77 -0.46 -13.55 23.80
C ARG A 77 -0.48 -12.32 24.72
N TYR A 78 -1.26 -11.28 24.41
CA TYR A 78 -1.26 -10.02 25.16
C TYR A 78 -2.64 -9.64 25.71
N PRO A 79 -2.70 -8.96 26.87
CA PRO A 79 -3.96 -8.38 27.35
C PRO A 79 -4.50 -7.33 26.37
N LEU A 80 -5.83 -7.31 26.20
CA LEU A 80 -6.55 -6.51 25.18
C LEU A 80 -6.09 -5.04 25.10
N LYS A 81 -5.86 -4.38 26.24
CA LYS A 81 -5.42 -2.98 26.30
C LYS A 81 -4.05 -2.75 25.65
N HIS A 82 -3.11 -3.67 25.86
CA HIS A 82 -1.75 -3.55 25.30
C HIS A 82 -1.77 -3.83 23.79
N TRP A 83 -2.53 -4.83 23.35
CA TRP A 83 -2.70 -5.17 21.94
C TRP A 83 -3.27 -4.00 21.12
N TRP A 84 -4.33 -3.35 21.62
CA TRP A 84 -4.94 -2.20 20.96
C TRP A 84 -3.97 -1.02 20.82
N LYS A 85 -3.25 -0.70 21.90
CA LYS A 85 -2.27 0.40 21.89
C LYS A 85 -1.18 0.17 20.83
N VAL A 86 -0.57 -1.01 20.82
CA VAL A 86 0.51 -1.34 19.87
C VAL A 86 0.01 -1.28 18.42
N ARG A 87 -1.23 -1.74 18.16
CA ARG A 87 -1.79 -1.74 16.80
C ARG A 87 -2.11 -0.32 16.31
N VAL A 88 -2.73 0.50 17.15
CA VAL A 88 -3.08 1.88 16.81
C VAL A 88 -1.82 2.73 16.65
N GLU A 89 -0.81 2.56 17.49
CA GLU A 89 0.46 3.28 17.32
C GLU A 89 1.16 2.89 16.00
N ARG A 90 1.21 1.59 15.67
CA ARG A 90 1.89 1.12 14.45
C ARG A 90 1.16 1.44 13.15
N VAL A 91 -0.16 1.63 13.16
CA VAL A 91 -0.95 1.93 11.96
C VAL A 91 -1.31 3.42 11.89
N GLY A 92 -1.77 3.97 13.01
CA GLY A 92 -2.24 5.36 13.12
C GLY A 92 -1.11 6.38 13.00
N ILE A 93 0.05 6.16 13.65
CA ILE A 93 1.16 7.11 13.56
C ILE A 93 1.66 7.23 12.11
N PRO A 94 1.98 6.14 11.38
CA PRO A 94 2.39 6.24 9.98
C PRO A 94 1.31 6.84 9.09
N MET A 95 0.03 6.56 9.33
CA MET A 95 -1.06 7.12 8.53
C MET A 95 -1.17 8.64 8.71
N LEU A 96 -1.14 9.12 9.95
CA LEU A 96 -1.26 10.56 10.26
C LEU A 96 -0.02 11.35 9.85
N THR A 97 1.17 10.74 9.86
CA THR A 97 2.40 11.41 9.42
C THR A 97 2.57 11.35 7.91
N ALA A 98 2.18 10.26 7.24
CA ALA A 98 2.30 10.12 5.79
C ALA A 98 1.41 11.11 5.02
N ILE A 99 0.24 11.49 5.55
CA ILE A 99 -0.63 12.49 4.92
C ILE A 99 0.12 13.81 4.70
N PRO A 100 0.54 14.55 5.75
CA PRO A 100 1.21 15.83 5.55
C PRO A 100 2.60 15.70 4.91
N LEU A 101 3.35 14.64 5.22
CA LEU A 101 4.74 14.50 4.73
C LEU A 101 4.86 14.00 3.29
N LEU A 102 3.94 13.14 2.84
CA LEU A 102 4.02 12.53 1.51
C LEU A 102 2.93 13.05 0.58
N THR A 103 1.68 13.09 1.04
CA THR A 103 0.56 13.45 0.13
C THR A 103 0.55 14.92 -0.24
N LEU A 104 0.86 15.84 0.69
CA LEU A 104 0.90 17.28 0.36
C LEU A 104 2.03 17.63 -0.62
N PRO A 105 3.31 17.20 -0.40
CA PRO A 105 4.36 17.49 -1.37
C PRO A 105 4.13 16.81 -2.72
N GLN A 106 3.61 15.57 -2.74
CA GLN A 106 3.26 14.89 -3.98
C GLN A 106 2.19 15.64 -4.76
N PHE A 107 1.16 16.14 -4.08
CA PHE A 107 0.09 16.92 -4.70
C PHE A 107 0.62 18.24 -5.28
N ILE A 108 1.42 18.98 -4.50
CA ILE A 108 2.04 20.23 -4.96
C ILE A 108 2.94 19.98 -6.18
N LEU A 109 3.81 18.96 -6.12
CA LEU A 109 4.67 18.59 -7.24
C LEU A 109 3.86 18.25 -8.50
N LEU A 110 2.75 17.54 -8.35
CA LEU A 110 1.85 17.22 -9.46
C LEU A 110 1.19 18.46 -10.06
N GLN A 111 0.84 19.47 -9.24
CA GLN A 111 0.35 20.76 -9.75
C GLN A 111 1.43 21.52 -10.53
N TYR A 112 2.70 21.43 -10.12
CA TYR A 112 3.79 22.06 -10.87
C TYR A 112 4.14 21.33 -12.18
N VAL A 113 4.02 20.00 -12.23
CA VAL A 113 4.42 19.19 -13.40
C VAL A 113 3.31 19.10 -14.46
N LYS A 114 2.03 19.08 -14.05
CA LYS A 114 0.90 19.19 -14.99
C LYS A 114 0.51 20.66 -15.12
N GLU A 115 0.85 21.31 -16.22
CA GLU A 115 0.32 22.63 -16.64
C GLU A 115 -1.23 22.74 -16.66
N LYS A 116 -1.95 21.66 -16.35
CA LYS A 116 -3.41 21.58 -16.29
C LYS A 116 -4.03 22.37 -15.12
N THR A 117 -3.24 23.03 -14.28
CA THR A 117 -3.68 23.77 -13.08
C THR A 117 -3.52 25.27 -13.15
N GLU A 118 -3.30 25.89 -14.32
CA GLU A 118 -3.37 27.36 -14.44
C GLU A 118 -4.72 27.93 -13.94
N ASN A 119 -5.79 27.14 -14.04
CA ASN A 119 -7.14 27.50 -13.56
C ASN A 119 -7.46 27.02 -12.12
N TRP A 120 -6.52 26.40 -11.38
CA TRP A 120 -6.81 25.93 -10.01
C TRP A 120 -7.34 27.01 -9.05
N PRO A 121 -6.86 28.28 -9.09
CA PRO A 121 -7.41 29.34 -8.27
C PRO A 121 -8.88 29.66 -8.59
N THR A 122 -9.32 29.45 -9.83
CA THR A 122 -10.67 29.79 -10.31
C THR A 122 -11.67 28.63 -10.20
N LEU A 123 -11.21 27.41 -9.92
CA LEU A 123 -12.07 26.25 -9.72
C LEU A 123 -12.88 26.34 -8.41
N SER A 124 -14.16 25.99 -8.52
CA SER A 124 -15.07 25.83 -7.38
C SER A 124 -14.60 24.72 -6.44
N ALA A 125 -15.00 24.78 -5.17
CA ALA A 125 -14.67 23.75 -4.18
C ALA A 125 -15.10 22.34 -4.62
N TYR A 126 -16.20 22.24 -5.37
CA TYR A 126 -16.67 20.98 -5.94
C TYR A 126 -15.75 20.44 -7.04
N GLU A 127 -15.23 21.33 -7.90
CA GLU A 127 -14.33 20.97 -8.99
C GLU A 127 -12.95 20.57 -8.47
N LYS A 128 -12.44 21.27 -7.44
CA LYS A 128 -11.17 20.93 -6.75
C LYS A 128 -11.17 19.56 -6.10
N TYR A 129 -12.34 19.07 -5.69
CA TYR A 129 -12.48 17.72 -5.12
C TYR A 129 -12.51 16.63 -6.20
N ASN A 130 -12.86 16.97 -7.44
CA ASN A 130 -13.14 16.03 -8.53
C ASN A 130 -12.08 16.02 -9.64
N THR A 131 -11.04 16.86 -9.52
CA THR A 131 -9.83 16.93 -10.38
C THR A 131 -8.66 16.18 -9.78
#